data_AF-A0AAD9CT22-F1
#
_entry.id   AF-A0AAD9CT22-F1
#
_cell.length_a   1.000
_cell.length_b   1.000
_cell.length_c   1.000
_cell.angle_alpha   90.00
_cell.angle_beta   90.00
_cell.angle_gamma   90.00
#
_symmetry.space_group_name_H-M   'P 1'
#
loop_
_entity.id
_entity.type
_entity.pdbx_description
1 polymer ?
#
loop_
_entity_poly.entity_id
_entity_poly.type
_entity_poly.pdbx_seq_one_letter_code
_entity_poly.pdbx_strand_id
1 'polypeptide(L)'
;MLESCVKLCITSSSHHLITSSPHHLITSSPHHLITSSPHHLITSSPHHLITSSSHHLITSSPHHLIISSPHHLITSSPHHLITFTSHHLITSTSHHLIISSPHHLITSSPHHLIISSPHHLITFTSHHLITSSPHHLITSSPHHLIISSPHHLITFTSHHLITSTSHHLITSSPHHLIISSPHHLITSSPHHLITSSPHHLITSSSHHLITSSPHHLIISSSHHHGLKKDQ
;
A
#
# COMPACT_ATOMS: atom_id res chain seq x y z
N MET A 1 -23.80 -34.90 3.80
CA MET A 1 -24.35 -34.09 2.69
C MET A 1 -25.61 -33.40 3.15
N LEU A 2 -25.54 -32.11 3.47
CA LEU A 2 -26.69 -31.21 3.48
C LEU A 2 -26.16 -29.88 2.93
N GLU A 3 -26.24 -29.70 1.62
CA GLU A 3 -26.15 -28.37 1.00
C GLU A 3 -27.44 -27.62 1.35
N SER A 4 -27.50 -27.04 2.56
CA SER A 4 -28.46 -25.98 2.80
C SER A 4 -27.95 -24.75 2.09
N CYS A 5 -28.60 -24.35 1.01
CA CYS A 5 -28.48 -23.04 0.41
C CYS A 5 -28.87 -21.99 1.47
N VAL A 6 -27.91 -21.50 2.24
CA VAL A 6 -28.15 -20.45 3.24
C VAL A 6 -28.31 -19.14 2.48
N LYS A 7 -29.57 -18.85 2.14
CA LYS A 7 -29.95 -17.66 1.36
C LYS A 7 -29.63 -16.37 2.11
N LEU A 8 -29.79 -16.38 3.43
CA LEU A 8 -29.37 -15.32 4.34
C LEU A 8 -29.12 -15.90 5.73
N CYS A 9 -27.90 -15.73 6.25
CA CYS A 9 -27.53 -16.08 7.62
C CYS A 9 -27.26 -14.80 8.40
N ILE A 10 -27.92 -14.62 9.54
CA ILE A 10 -27.64 -13.54 10.46
C ILE A 10 -27.33 -14.16 11.82
N THR A 11 -26.12 -13.96 12.33
CA THR A 11 -25.72 -14.47 13.64
C THR A 11 -25.10 -13.37 14.49
N SER A 12 -25.47 -13.31 15.77
CA SER A 12 -24.79 -12.46 16.76
C SER A 12 -24.06 -13.35 17.75
N SER A 13 -22.85 -12.95 18.15
CA SER A 13 -22.16 -13.50 19.31
C SER A 13 -21.91 -15.01 19.23
N SER A 14 -21.50 -15.51 18.06
CA SER A 14 -21.09 -16.91 17.89
C SER A 14 -19.63 -17.10 18.34
N HIS A 15 -19.37 -18.16 19.10
CA HIS A 15 -18.00 -18.48 19.54
C HIS A 15 -17.16 -19.03 18.38
N HIS A 16 -17.71 -19.98 17.63
CA HIS A 16 -17.12 -20.51 16.40
C HIS A 16 -18.20 -20.63 15.33
N LEU A 17 -17.95 -20.04 14.16
CA LEU A 17 -18.80 -20.18 12.99
C LEU A 17 -17.94 -20.61 11.80
N ILE A 18 -18.29 -21.75 11.22
CA ILE A 18 -17.65 -22.28 10.02
C ILE A 18 -18.75 -22.44 8.97
N THR A 19 -18.60 -21.77 7.82
CA THR A 19 -19.59 -21.80 6.73
C THR A 19 -18.91 -22.00 5.39
N SER A 20 -19.62 -22.65 4.47
CA SER A 20 -19.16 -22.83 3.09
C SER A 20 -20.25 -22.37 2.13
N SER A 21 -19.86 -21.56 1.14
CA SER A 21 -20.71 -21.02 0.09
C SER A 21 -22.00 -20.31 0.56
N PRO A 22 -21.98 -19.49 1.63
CA PRO A 22 -23.17 -18.72 1.99
C PRO A 22 -23.44 -17.65 0.93
N HIS A 23 -24.71 -17.46 0.56
CA HIS A 23 -25.06 -16.42 -0.41
C HIS A 23 -25.01 -15.04 0.25
N HIS A 24 -25.55 -14.92 1.46
CA HIS A 24 -25.44 -13.74 2.31
C HIS A 24 -25.16 -14.16 3.75
N LEU A 25 -24.07 -13.67 4.33
CA LEU A 25 -23.70 -13.90 5.72
C LEU A 25 -23.45 -12.55 6.40
N ILE A 26 -24.21 -12.27 7.47
CA ILE A 26 -24.06 -11.08 8.30
C ILE A 26 -23.78 -11.54 9.72
N THR A 27 -22.66 -11.13 10.28
CA THR A 27 -22.24 -11.55 11.62
C THR A 27 -21.80 -10.39 12.48
N SER A 28 -22.22 -10.36 13.74
CA SER A 28 -21.72 -9.39 14.72
C SER A 28 -20.97 -10.07 15.85
N SER A 29 -19.79 -9.57 16.15
CA SER A 29 -18.91 -10.01 17.24
C SER A 29 -18.63 -11.53 17.29
N PRO A 30 -18.34 -12.22 16.17
CA PRO A 30 -17.91 -13.61 16.25
C PRO A 30 -16.49 -13.69 16.85
N HIS A 31 -16.25 -14.66 17.73
CA HIS A 31 -14.89 -14.86 18.24
C HIS A 31 -14.00 -15.49 17.17
N HIS A 32 -14.50 -16.52 16.48
CA HIS A 32 -13.83 -17.13 15.33
C HIS A 32 -14.82 -17.35 14.19
N LEU A 33 -14.55 -16.74 13.03
CA LEU A 33 -15.30 -16.95 11.80
C LEU A 33 -14.37 -17.49 10.70
N ILE A 34 -14.71 -18.65 10.17
CA ILE A 34 -14.06 -19.22 8.98
C ILE A 34 -15.12 -19.38 7.90
N THR A 35 -14.90 -18.78 6.74
CA THR A 35 -15.81 -18.92 5.62
C THR A 35 -15.09 -19.13 4.29
N SER A 36 -15.65 -19.99 3.46
CA SER A 36 -15.16 -20.24 2.09
C SER A 36 -16.23 -19.84 1.08
N SER A 37 -15.82 -19.12 0.04
CA SER A 37 -16.66 -18.73 -1.09
C SER A 37 -17.96 -17.98 -0.74
N PRO A 38 -17.99 -17.03 0.22
CA PRO A 38 -19.19 -16.24 0.44
C PRO A 38 -19.43 -15.28 -0.74
N HIS A 39 -20.67 -15.18 -1.20
CA HIS A 39 -21.00 -14.17 -2.23
C HIS A 39 -21.03 -12.77 -1.60
N HIS A 40 -21.70 -12.63 -0.45
CA HIS A 40 -21.67 -11.41 0.37
C HIS A 40 -21.41 -11.74 1.84
N LEU A 41 -20.32 -11.20 2.39
CA LEU A 41 -20.01 -11.28 3.82
C LEU A 41 -19.92 -9.87 4.41
N ILE A 42 -20.70 -9.61 5.45
CA ILE A 42 -20.62 -8.40 6.27
C ILE A 42 -20.36 -8.83 7.71
N THR A 43 -19.24 -8.39 8.28
CA THR A 43 -18.87 -8.75 9.64
C THR A 43 -18.42 -7.54 10.44
N SER A 44 -18.97 -7.37 11.64
CA SER A 44 -18.54 -6.34 12.59
C SER A 44 -17.84 -6.94 13.80
N SER A 45 -16.72 -6.35 14.18
CA SER A 45 -15.93 -6.69 15.38
C SER A 45 -15.55 -8.17 15.54
N PRO A 46 -15.11 -8.90 14.48
CA PRO A 46 -14.65 -10.26 14.67
C PRO A 46 -13.30 -10.28 15.40
N HIS A 47 -13.09 -11.21 16.33
CA HIS A 47 -11.77 -11.37 16.94
C HIS A 47 -10.80 -12.03 15.95
N HIS A 48 -11.22 -13.13 15.31
CA HIS A 48 -10.51 -13.76 14.20
C HIS A 48 -11.45 -14.05 13.03
N LEU A 49 -11.11 -13.57 11.84
CA LEU A 49 -11.82 -13.90 10.61
C LEU A 49 -10.85 -14.40 9.53
N ILE A 50 -11.13 -15.60 9.02
CA ILE A 50 -10.45 -16.23 7.90
C ILE A 50 -11.45 -16.42 6.77
N THR A 51 -11.17 -15.81 5.61
CA THR A 51 -12.04 -15.89 4.43
C THR A 51 -11.25 -16.28 3.20
N SER A 52 -11.81 -17.17 2.38
CA SER A 52 -11.27 -17.50 1.06
C SER A 52 -12.31 -17.26 -0.03
N SER A 53 -11.86 -16.73 -1.18
CA SER A 53 -12.63 -16.62 -2.42
C SER A 53 -13.96 -15.87 -2.30
N SER A 54 -14.00 -14.79 -1.52
CA SER A 54 -15.21 -13.98 -1.35
C SER A 54 -15.45 -13.04 -2.53
N HIS A 55 -16.70 -12.89 -2.98
CA HIS A 55 -17.01 -11.90 -4.02
C HIS A 55 -17.08 -10.48 -3.43
N HIS A 56 -17.85 -10.28 -2.36
CA HIS A 56 -17.92 -9.02 -1.61
C HIS A 56 -17.73 -9.25 -0.12
N LEU A 57 -16.70 -8.62 0.45
CA LEU A 57 -16.37 -8.69 1.86
C LEU A 57 -16.29 -7.27 2.45
N ILE A 58 -17.12 -7.01 3.45
CA ILE A 58 -17.09 -5.78 4.25
C ILE A 58 -16.82 -6.18 5.70
N THR A 59 -15.78 -5.60 6.31
CA THR A 59 -15.46 -5.87 7.71
C THR A 59 -15.11 -4.60 8.45
N SER A 60 -15.65 -4.44 9.67
CA SER A 60 -15.34 -3.31 10.54
C SER A 60 -14.74 -3.78 11.86
N SER A 61 -13.72 -3.06 12.33
CA SER A 61 -13.03 -3.25 13.60
C SER A 61 -12.58 -4.68 13.94
N PRO A 62 -11.99 -5.44 12.99
CA PRO A 62 -11.49 -6.79 13.29
C PRO A 62 -10.16 -6.73 14.06
N HIS A 63 -9.94 -7.67 14.98
CA HIS A 63 -8.62 -7.85 15.58
C HIS A 63 -7.63 -8.52 14.61
N HIS A 64 -8.01 -9.67 14.04
CA HIS A 64 -7.17 -10.39 13.08
C HIS A 64 -7.95 -10.84 11.84
N LEU A 65 -7.43 -10.46 10.67
CA LEU A 65 -7.94 -10.89 9.36
C LEU A 65 -6.89 -11.60 8.53
N ILE A 66 -7.30 -12.74 7.96
CA ILE A 66 -6.58 -13.43 6.89
C ILE A 66 -7.56 -13.65 5.74
N ILE A 67 -7.32 -12.99 4.61
CA ILE A 67 -8.24 -13.02 3.47
C ILE A 67 -7.46 -13.44 2.22
N SER A 68 -7.95 -14.47 1.55
CA SER A 68 -7.37 -14.95 0.28
C SER A 68 -8.35 -14.76 -0.87
N SER A 69 -7.88 -14.19 -1.98
CA SER A 69 -8.64 -14.06 -3.23
C SER A 69 -9.99 -13.33 -3.13
N PRO A 70 -10.12 -12.18 -2.42
CA PRO A 70 -11.34 -11.40 -2.48
C PRO A 70 -11.44 -10.64 -3.82
N HIS A 71 -12.63 -10.59 -4.42
CA HIS A 71 -12.86 -9.72 -5.57
C HIS A 71 -13.00 -8.26 -5.12
N HIS A 72 -13.84 -8.00 -4.10
CA HIS A 72 -13.98 -6.70 -3.46
C HIS A 72 -13.85 -6.82 -1.94
N LEU A 73 -12.86 -6.14 -1.38
CA LEU A 73 -12.64 -6.05 0.07
C LEU A 73 -12.69 -4.60 0.54
N ILE A 74 -13.56 -4.33 1.51
CA ILE A 74 -13.57 -3.08 2.28
C ILE A 74 -13.34 -3.43 3.74
N THR A 75 -12.31 -2.86 4.35
CA THR A 75 -12.01 -3.07 5.77
C THR A 75 -11.73 -1.76 6.47
N SER A 76 -12.44 -1.51 7.58
CA SER A 76 -12.19 -0.36 8.44
C SER A 76 -11.61 -0.79 9.79
N SER A 77 -10.59 -0.06 10.24
CA SER A 77 -9.96 -0.24 11.55
C SER A 77 -9.48 -1.66 11.90
N PRO A 78 -8.81 -2.40 10.99
CA PRO A 78 -8.20 -3.67 11.37
C PRO A 78 -6.94 -3.44 12.22
N HIS A 79 -6.78 -4.22 13.30
CA HIS A 79 -5.50 -4.27 14.01
C HIS A 79 -4.45 -5.00 13.17
N HIS A 80 -4.77 -6.20 12.67
CA HIS A 80 -3.93 -6.96 11.76
C HIS A 80 -4.73 -7.46 10.55
N LEU A 81 -4.26 -7.15 9.35
CA LEU A 81 -4.83 -7.68 8.11
C LEU A 81 -3.73 -8.24 7.21
N ILE A 82 -3.89 -9.50 6.83
CA ILE A 82 -3.12 -10.18 5.79
C ILE A 82 -4.07 -10.45 4.63
N THR A 83 -3.78 -9.87 3.47
CA THR A 83 -4.53 -10.13 2.23
C THR A 83 -3.60 -10.64 1.15
N PHE A 84 -3.98 -11.74 0.52
CA PHE A 84 -3.31 -12.22 -0.68
C PHE A 84 -3.94 -11.59 -1.93
N THR A 85 -3.76 -12.21 -3.10
CA THR A 85 -4.31 -11.77 -4.39
C THR A 85 -5.70 -11.14 -4.24
N SER A 86 -5.86 -9.89 -4.66
CA SER A 86 -7.14 -9.16 -4.56
C SER A 86 -7.34 -8.25 -5.75
N HIS A 87 -8.57 -8.12 -6.24
CA HIS A 87 -8.85 -7.23 -7.37
C HIS A 87 -9.03 -5.78 -6.91
N HIS A 88 -9.95 -5.53 -5.97
CA HIS A 88 -10.16 -4.22 -5.34
C HIS A 88 -10.10 -4.32 -3.82
N LEU A 89 -9.19 -3.56 -3.22
CA LEU A 89 -9.03 -3.50 -1.78
C LEU A 89 -9.02 -2.04 -1.31
N ILE A 90 -9.89 -1.75 -0.34
CA ILE A 90 -9.96 -0.46 0.35
C ILE A 90 -9.79 -0.70 1.85
N THR A 91 -8.77 -0.10 2.45
CA THR A 91 -8.55 -0.14 3.91
C THR A 91 -8.39 1.24 4.50
N SER A 92 -9.00 1.46 5.67
CA SER A 92 -8.82 2.69 6.46
C SER A 92 -8.34 2.36 7.87
N THR A 93 -7.55 3.26 8.45
CA THR A 93 -7.26 3.34 9.90
C THR A 93 -6.71 2.04 10.51
N SER A 94 -5.73 1.44 9.86
CA SER A 94 -5.17 0.14 10.25
C SER A 94 -3.86 0.23 11.02
N HIS A 95 -3.56 -0.71 11.91
CA HIS A 95 -2.24 -0.80 12.55
C HIS A 95 -1.22 -1.54 11.67
N HIS A 96 -1.49 -2.79 11.30
CA HIS A 96 -0.58 -3.61 10.49
C HIS A 96 -1.27 -4.22 9.27
N LEU A 97 -0.76 -3.89 8.09
CA LEU A 97 -1.22 -4.41 6.80
C LEU A 97 -0.09 -5.14 6.07
N ILE A 98 -0.36 -6.37 5.63
CA ILE A 98 0.49 -7.13 4.71
C ILE A 98 -0.38 -7.53 3.51
N ILE A 99 -0.07 -7.02 2.32
CA ILE A 99 -0.87 -7.23 1.12
C ILE A 99 0.01 -7.74 -0.03
N SER A 100 -0.39 -8.84 -0.65
CA SER A 100 0.34 -9.44 -1.77
C SER A 100 -0.47 -9.40 -3.07
N SER A 101 0.14 -8.88 -4.13
CA SER A 101 -0.38 -8.86 -5.50
C SER A 101 -1.78 -8.25 -5.70
N PRO A 102 -2.05 -7.01 -5.25
CA PRO A 102 -3.29 -6.33 -5.59
C PRO A 102 -3.20 -5.63 -6.96
N HIS A 103 -4.21 -5.75 -7.84
CA HIS A 103 -4.24 -4.90 -9.05
C HIS A 103 -4.64 -3.45 -8.72
N HIS A 104 -5.62 -3.24 -7.81
CA HIS A 104 -6.01 -1.92 -7.29
C HIS A 104 -6.11 -1.90 -5.76
N LEU A 105 -5.31 -1.06 -5.12
CA LEU A 105 -5.29 -0.89 -3.66
C LEU A 105 -5.38 0.59 -3.27
N ILE A 106 -6.31 0.92 -2.37
CA ILE A 106 -6.42 2.22 -1.72
C ILE A 106 -6.28 2.02 -0.21
N THR A 107 -5.30 2.69 0.40
CA THR A 107 -5.11 2.69 1.85
C THR A 107 -5.07 4.10 2.41
N SER A 108 -5.65 4.29 3.59
CA SER A 108 -5.63 5.56 4.31
C SER A 108 -5.28 5.34 5.78
N SER A 109 -4.32 6.10 6.29
CA SER A 109 -3.89 6.07 7.68
C SER A 109 -3.38 4.71 8.20
N PRO A 110 -2.59 3.91 7.45
CA PRO A 110 -1.93 2.74 8.02
C PRO A 110 -0.71 3.15 8.86
N HIS A 111 -0.53 2.52 10.02
CA HIS A 111 0.71 2.68 10.79
C HIS A 111 1.87 1.91 10.13
N HIS A 112 1.67 0.64 9.82
CA HIS A 112 2.62 -0.19 9.07
C HIS A 112 1.95 -0.85 7.86
N LEU A 113 2.52 -0.65 6.69
CA LEU A 113 2.03 -1.19 5.43
C LEU A 113 3.17 -1.85 4.64
N ILE A 114 3.02 -3.13 4.34
CA ILE A 114 3.92 -3.89 3.47
C ILE A 114 3.12 -4.40 2.27
N ILE A 115 3.56 -4.04 1.06
CA ILE A 115 2.89 -4.42 -0.19
C ILE A 115 3.89 -5.05 -1.15
N SER A 116 3.52 -6.19 -1.72
CA SER A 116 4.28 -6.83 -2.80
C SER A 116 3.52 -6.79 -4.12
N SER A 117 4.20 -6.36 -5.18
CA SER A 117 3.78 -6.47 -6.59
C SER A 117 2.39 -5.90 -6.91
N PRO A 118 2.06 -4.63 -6.58
CA PRO A 118 0.78 -4.04 -6.98
C PRO A 118 0.82 -3.50 -8.42
N HIS A 119 -0.26 -3.60 -9.20
CA HIS A 119 -0.31 -2.85 -10.49
C HIS A 119 -0.66 -1.36 -10.26
N HIS A 120 -1.63 -1.06 -9.40
CA HIS A 120 -2.02 0.29 -8.98
C HIS A 120 -2.21 0.40 -7.46
N LEU A 121 -1.53 1.37 -6.85
CA LEU A 121 -1.58 1.63 -5.42
C LEU A 121 -1.71 3.14 -5.13
N ILE A 122 -2.68 3.48 -4.28
CA ILE A 122 -2.86 4.82 -3.71
C ILE A 122 -2.78 4.71 -2.19
N THR A 123 -1.92 5.51 -1.56
CA THR A 123 -1.82 5.57 -0.10
C THR A 123 -1.83 7.01 0.40
N PHE A 124 -2.68 7.28 1.39
CA PHE A 124 -2.73 8.55 2.10
C PHE A 124 -2.24 8.36 3.53
N THR A 125 -1.36 9.26 3.99
CA THR A 125 -0.91 9.38 5.38
C THR A 125 -0.49 8.05 5.99
N SER A 126 0.74 7.61 5.77
CA SER A 126 1.27 6.36 6.36
C SER A 126 2.49 6.64 7.22
N HIS A 127 2.66 5.89 8.33
CA HIS A 127 3.86 6.05 9.15
C HIS A 127 5.03 5.28 8.54
N HIS A 128 4.84 4.01 8.22
CA HIS A 128 5.81 3.18 7.51
C HIS A 128 5.17 2.45 6.33
N LEU A 129 5.69 2.69 5.13
CA LEU A 129 5.27 2.01 3.92
C LEU A 129 6.47 1.39 3.21
N ILE A 130 6.38 0.08 2.96
CA ILE A 130 7.33 -0.69 2.16
C ILE A 130 6.57 -1.29 0.97
N THR A 131 6.98 -0.95 -0.25
CA THR A 131 6.39 -1.52 -1.47
C THR A 131 7.47 -2.04 -2.42
N SER A 132 7.22 -3.21 -3.01
CA SER A 132 8.07 -3.77 -4.06
C SER A 132 7.31 -3.93 -5.38
N SER A 133 7.98 -3.61 -6.48
CA SER A 133 7.53 -3.78 -7.87
C SER A 133 6.15 -3.20 -8.22
N PRO A 134 5.83 -1.94 -7.87
CA PRO A 134 4.55 -1.36 -8.27
C PRO A 134 4.56 -0.90 -9.74
N HIS A 135 3.57 -1.24 -10.58
CA HIS A 135 3.49 -0.61 -11.92
C HIS A 135 3.03 0.88 -11.85
N HIS A 136 2.18 1.24 -10.88
CA HIS A 136 1.75 2.62 -10.62
C HIS A 136 1.50 2.85 -9.12
N LEU A 137 2.15 3.87 -8.55
CA LEU A 137 2.09 4.22 -7.15
C LEU A 137 1.90 5.72 -6.96
N ILE A 138 0.89 6.10 -6.17
CA ILE A 138 0.67 7.46 -5.69
C ILE A 138 0.66 7.43 -4.16
N THR A 139 1.51 8.23 -3.53
CA THR A 139 1.59 8.34 -2.07
C THR A 139 1.54 9.79 -1.63
N SER A 140 0.71 10.10 -0.65
CA SER A 140 0.66 11.43 -0.02
C SER A 140 1.01 11.34 1.45
N SER A 141 1.93 12.20 1.90
CA SER A 141 2.27 12.39 3.31
C SER A 141 2.76 11.14 4.05
N PRO A 142 3.61 10.25 3.47
CA PRO A 142 4.25 9.20 4.26
C PRO A 142 5.38 9.76 5.15
N HIS A 143 5.52 9.23 6.36
CA HIS A 143 6.66 9.54 7.21
C HIS A 143 7.93 8.79 6.73
N HIS A 144 7.84 7.46 6.59
CA HIS A 144 8.91 6.63 6.02
C HIS A 144 8.41 5.80 4.85
N LEU A 145 9.08 5.95 3.71
CA LEU A 145 8.75 5.29 2.46
C LEU A 145 9.96 4.56 1.89
N ILE A 146 9.85 3.25 1.69
CA ILE A 146 10.86 2.42 1.01
C ILE A 146 10.17 1.76 -0.19
N ILE A 147 10.65 2.06 -1.39
CA ILE A 147 10.07 1.52 -2.62
C ILE A 147 11.16 0.89 -3.47
N SER A 148 10.92 -0.33 -3.91
CA SER A 148 11.80 -1.04 -4.84
C SER A 148 11.12 -1.19 -6.19
N SER A 149 11.79 -0.81 -7.28
CA SER A 149 11.38 -1.10 -8.65
C SER A 149 9.99 -0.57 -9.09
N PRO A 150 9.61 0.70 -8.78
CA PRO A 150 8.35 1.24 -9.29
C PRO A 150 8.44 1.56 -10.79
N HIS A 151 7.37 1.28 -11.53
CA HIS A 151 7.26 1.74 -12.92
C HIS A 151 6.78 3.20 -12.97
N HIS A 152 5.77 3.60 -12.21
CA HIS A 152 5.43 5.01 -12.02
C HIS A 152 5.23 5.31 -10.53
N LEU A 153 5.95 6.31 -10.01
CA LEU A 153 5.78 6.80 -8.63
C LEU A 153 5.55 8.30 -8.62
N ILE A 154 4.51 8.70 -7.91
CA ILE A 154 4.26 10.10 -7.54
C ILE A 154 4.18 10.19 -6.01
N THR A 155 5.03 11.01 -5.41
CA THR A 155 5.00 11.27 -3.96
C THR A 155 4.87 12.76 -3.66
N PHE A 156 3.86 13.09 -2.84
CA PHE A 156 3.67 14.44 -2.32
C PHE A 156 3.98 14.46 -0.83
N THR A 157 4.89 15.34 -0.39
CA THR A 157 5.28 15.54 1.01
C THR A 157 5.72 14.25 1.69
N SER A 158 7.02 14.06 1.92
CA SER A 158 7.49 12.87 2.66
C SER A 158 8.65 13.25 3.56
N HIS A 159 8.76 12.59 4.73
CA HIS A 159 9.90 12.86 5.61
C HIS A 159 11.15 12.10 5.14
N HIS A 160 11.01 10.79 4.91
CA HIS A 160 12.07 9.97 4.34
C HIS A 160 11.54 9.12 3.18
N LEU A 161 12.15 9.30 2.01
CA LEU A 161 11.90 8.50 0.81
C LEU A 161 13.19 7.82 0.36
N ILE A 162 13.17 6.50 0.29
CA ILE A 162 14.23 5.70 -0.31
C ILE A 162 13.63 4.95 -1.50
N THR A 163 14.23 5.12 -2.67
CA THR A 163 13.86 4.36 -3.87
C THR A 163 15.09 3.81 -4.56
N SER A 164 15.04 2.54 -4.96
CA SER A 164 16.06 1.94 -5.82
C SER A 164 15.75 2.22 -7.30
N THR A 165 15.80 1.20 -8.16
CA THR A 165 15.53 1.30 -9.60
C THR A 165 14.09 1.75 -9.88
N SER A 166 13.83 2.54 -10.93
CA SER A 166 12.46 3.00 -11.27
C SER A 166 12.28 3.45 -12.73
N HIS A 167 11.11 3.22 -13.38
CA HIS A 167 10.81 3.75 -14.73
C HIS A 167 10.52 5.29 -14.72
N HIS A 168 9.63 5.83 -13.86
CA HIS A 168 9.39 7.29 -13.70
C HIS A 168 9.09 7.73 -12.25
N LEU A 169 9.78 8.76 -11.75
CA LEU A 169 9.62 9.31 -10.39
C LEU A 169 9.30 10.82 -10.41
N ILE A 170 8.24 11.21 -9.71
CA ILE A 170 7.90 12.61 -9.44
C ILE A 170 7.73 12.80 -7.94
N THR A 171 8.50 13.70 -7.34
CA THR A 171 8.45 13.99 -5.90
C THR A 171 8.32 15.48 -5.62
N SER A 172 7.43 15.86 -4.70
CA SER A 172 7.29 17.25 -4.27
C SER A 172 7.49 17.39 -2.77
N SER A 173 8.33 18.33 -2.37
CA SER A 173 8.62 18.69 -0.98
C SER A 173 9.03 17.53 -0.07
N PRO A 174 9.95 16.62 -0.46
CA PRO A 174 10.50 15.64 0.47
C PRO A 174 11.53 16.29 1.41
N HIS A 175 11.60 15.85 2.66
CA HIS A 175 12.64 16.31 3.59
C HIS A 175 13.97 15.59 3.30
N HIS A 176 13.96 14.25 3.28
CA HIS A 176 15.09 13.44 2.84
C HIS A 176 14.70 12.48 1.74
N LEU A 177 15.47 12.50 0.66
CA LEU A 177 15.25 11.65 -0.49
C LEU A 177 16.58 11.03 -0.95
N ILE A 178 16.59 9.70 -1.04
CA ILE A 178 17.71 8.89 -1.50
C ILE A 178 17.20 8.03 -2.65
N ILE A 179 17.74 8.22 -3.85
CA ILE A 179 17.31 7.51 -5.05
C ILE A 179 18.52 6.91 -5.78
N SER A 180 18.43 5.66 -6.24
CA SER A 180 19.48 5.03 -7.02
C SER A 180 19.00 4.56 -8.38
N SER A 181 19.71 4.93 -9.45
CA SER A 181 19.41 4.53 -10.83
C SER A 181 17.98 4.83 -11.31
N PRO A 182 17.45 6.05 -11.12
CA PRO A 182 16.17 6.41 -11.71
C PRO A 182 16.33 6.71 -13.21
N HIS A 183 15.40 6.25 -14.06
CA HIS A 183 15.45 6.63 -15.46
C HIS A 183 15.00 8.09 -15.66
N HIS A 184 13.86 8.47 -15.08
CA HIS A 184 13.41 9.86 -15.02
C HIS A 184 13.07 10.26 -13.58
N LEU A 185 13.76 11.27 -13.06
CA LEU A 185 13.51 11.85 -11.74
C LEU A 185 13.21 13.34 -11.88
N ILE A 186 12.01 13.73 -11.47
CA ILE A 186 11.60 15.12 -11.31
C ILE A 186 11.35 15.35 -9.83
N THR A 187 12.07 16.29 -9.21
CA THR A 187 11.81 16.69 -7.83
C THR A 187 11.71 18.19 -7.67
N SER A 188 10.77 18.63 -6.83
CA SER A 188 10.63 20.03 -6.42
C SER A 188 10.82 20.18 -4.92
N SER A 189 11.56 21.21 -4.53
CA SER A 189 11.78 21.62 -3.14
C SER A 189 12.26 20.51 -2.18
N PRO A 190 13.22 19.63 -2.55
CA PRO A 190 13.79 18.70 -1.58
C PRO A 190 14.69 19.44 -0.58
N HIS A 191 14.60 19.12 0.71
CA HIS A 191 15.60 19.62 1.67
C HIS A 191 16.94 18.90 1.47
N HIS A 192 16.93 17.57 1.39
CA HIS A 192 18.10 16.76 1.08
C HIS A 192 17.79 15.76 -0.04
N LEU A 193 18.49 15.89 -1.17
CA LEU A 193 18.44 14.97 -2.31
C LEU A 193 19.82 14.32 -2.48
N ILE A 194 19.87 13.00 -2.37
CA ILE A 194 21.00 12.16 -2.79
C ILE A 194 20.52 11.29 -3.93
N THR A 195 21.18 11.38 -5.09
CA THR A 195 20.88 10.53 -6.24
C THR A 195 22.14 9.97 -6.89
N SER A 196 22.08 8.70 -7.28
CA SER A 196 23.13 8.04 -8.06
C SER A 196 22.59 7.56 -9.39
N SER A 197 23.43 7.70 -10.43
CA SER A 197 23.16 7.19 -11.78
C SER A 197 21.78 7.57 -12.38
N PRO A 198 21.27 8.81 -12.23
CA PRO A 198 20.04 9.20 -12.91
C PRO A 198 20.27 9.36 -14.41
N HIS A 199 19.38 8.81 -15.24
CA HIS A 199 19.45 9.05 -16.68
C HIS A 199 18.95 10.47 -17.02
N HIS A 200 17.82 10.88 -16.44
CA HIS A 200 17.33 12.25 -16.49
C HIS A 200 16.97 12.75 -15.10
N LEU A 201 17.62 13.82 -14.66
CA LEU A 201 17.33 14.52 -13.40
C LEU A 201 16.89 15.95 -13.68
N ILE A 202 15.69 16.30 -13.19
CA ILE A 202 15.20 17.67 -13.08
C ILE A 202 14.96 17.96 -11.61
N THR A 203 15.63 18.97 -11.06
CA THR A 203 15.41 19.40 -9.68
C THR A 203 15.29 20.92 -9.57
N SER A 204 14.35 21.38 -8.76
CA SER A 204 14.17 22.80 -8.45
C SER A 204 14.14 23.03 -6.94
N SER A 205 14.68 24.17 -6.50
CA SER A 205 14.62 24.65 -5.13
C SER A 205 15.17 23.68 -4.08
N SER A 206 16.26 22.96 -4.40
CA SER A 206 16.89 22.02 -3.47
C SER A 206 17.80 22.73 -2.47
N HIS A 207 17.73 22.41 -1.17
CA HIS A 207 18.68 22.94 -0.19
C HIS A 207 20.03 22.24 -0.28
N HIS A 208 20.05 20.91 -0.19
CA HIS A 208 21.25 20.08 -0.32
C HIS A 208 21.08 19.05 -1.42
N LEU A 209 21.97 19.09 -2.42
CA LEU A 209 21.99 18.18 -3.56
C LEU A 209 23.35 17.47 -3.68
N ILE A 210 23.30 16.14 -3.64
CA ILE A 210 24.40 15.26 -4.01
C ILE A 210 23.95 14.41 -5.19
N THR A 211 24.66 14.50 -6.31
CA THR A 211 24.40 13.70 -7.50
C THR A 211 25.69 13.10 -8.03
N SER A 212 25.63 11.83 -8.44
CA SER A 212 26.74 11.07 -9.02
C SER A 212 26.33 10.45 -10.35
N SER A 213 27.24 10.51 -11.32
CA SER A 213 27.08 9.93 -12.66
C SER A 213 25.73 10.21 -13.38
N PRO A 214 25.23 11.47 -13.45
CA PRO A 214 24.03 11.78 -14.21
C PRO A 214 24.31 11.78 -15.73
N HIS A 215 23.38 11.26 -16.55
CA HIS A 215 23.46 11.44 -18.01
C HIS A 215 22.94 12.81 -18.45
N HIS A 216 21.76 13.21 -17.98
CA HIS A 216 21.16 14.52 -18.22
C HIS A 216 20.69 15.17 -16.93
N LEU A 217 20.99 16.46 -16.77
CA LEU A 217 20.77 17.19 -15.53
C LEU A 217 20.30 18.63 -15.78
N ILE A 218 19.20 19.00 -15.13
CA ILE A 218 18.65 20.36 -15.08
C ILE A 218 18.43 20.75 -13.61
N ILE A 219 19.04 21.86 -13.19
CA ILE A 219 18.89 22.41 -11.83
C ILE A 219 18.48 23.88 -11.96
N SER A 220 17.30 24.23 -11.43
CA SER A 220 16.78 25.60 -11.53
C SER A 220 17.06 26.47 -10.30
N SER A 221 17.52 25.89 -9.18
CA SER A 221 17.98 26.60 -7.97
C SER A 221 18.48 25.60 -6.92
N SER A 222 19.69 25.82 -6.39
CA SER A 222 20.26 25.01 -5.31
C SER A 222 21.16 25.82 -4.38
N HIS A 223 21.01 25.67 -3.05
CA HIS A 223 21.85 26.38 -2.08
C HIS A 223 23.21 25.69 -1.85
N HIS A 224 23.25 24.35 -1.80
CA HIS A 224 24.48 23.57 -1.70
C HIS A 224 24.49 22.43 -2.72
N HIS A 225 25.50 22.40 -3.59
CA HIS A 225 25.62 21.46 -4.69
C HIS A 225 26.97 20.75 -4.71
N GLY A 226 26.95 19.41 -4.55
CA GLY A 226 28.12 18.55 -4.71
C GLY A 226 27.97 17.64 -5.93
N LEU A 227 28.70 17.94 -7.00
CA LEU A 227 28.84 17.08 -8.19
C LEU A 227 30.11 16.24 -8.06
N LYS A 228 29.97 14.91 -8.03
CA LYS A 228 31.12 14.02 -8.16
C LYS A 228 31.10 13.42 -9.57
N LYS A 229 32.00 13.90 -10.43
CA LYS A 229 32.30 13.30 -11.73
C LYS A 229 33.49 12.37 -11.51
N ASP A 230 33.27 11.07 -11.59
CA ASP A 230 34.39 10.12 -11.62
C ASP A 230 35.00 10.15 -13.03
N GLN A 231 36.33 10.27 -13.09
CA GLN A 231 37.18 10.25 -14.30
C GLN A 231 37.20 8.85 -14.93
#